data_AF-A0A0Q7G8H5-F1
#
_entry.id   AF-A0A0Q7G8H5-F1
#
_cell.length_a   1.000
_cell.length_b   1.000
_cell.length_c   1.000
_cell.angle_alpha   90.00
_cell.angle_beta   90.00
_cell.angle_gamma   90.00
#
_symmetry.space_group_name_H-M   'P 1'
#
loop_
_entity.id
_entity.type
_entity.pdbx_description
1 polymer ?
#
loop_
_entity_poly.entity_id
_entity_poly.type
_entity_poly.pdbx_seq_one_letter_code
_entity_poly.pdbx_strand_id
1 'polypeptide(L)' 'MLIFLLSVLIGSVISCSESSETSDVTSNTPSSNCPTKTCSDFSSQSAAQSAYNSNKTCYKNLDSDGDGTACENLK' A
#
# COMPACT_ATOMS: atom_id res chain seq x y z
N MET A 1 17.92 25.46 35.10
CA MET A 1 16.48 25.51 34.77
C MET A 1 16.14 24.14 34.20
N LEU A 2 15.90 23.07 34.99
CA LEU A 2 14.80 22.87 35.96
C LEU A 2 13.52 23.40 35.29
N ILE A 3 12.61 22.60 34.72
CA ILE A 3 11.61 21.68 35.30
C ILE A 3 11.10 20.83 34.09
N PHE A 4 11.01 19.49 34.05
CA PHE A 4 10.00 18.55 34.60
C PHE A 4 10.55 17.13 34.31
N LEU A 5 11.08 16.34 35.26
CA LEU A 5 10.40 15.50 36.25
C LEU A 5 9.23 14.64 35.71
N LEU A 6 9.55 13.36 35.48
CA LEU A 6 8.82 12.18 35.99
C LEU A 6 7.35 12.00 35.58
N SER A 7 7.10 11.30 34.47
CA SER A 7 5.85 10.59 34.12
C SER A 7 6.06 9.98 32.73
N VAL A 8 5.90 8.71 32.40
CA VAL A 8 5.28 7.53 33.00
C VAL A 8 5.99 6.34 32.32
N LEU A 9 6.66 5.48 33.10
CA LEU A 9 6.74 4.06 32.76
C LEU A 9 5.32 3.51 32.94
N ILE A 10 4.87 2.64 32.02
CA ILE A 10 3.63 1.81 32.02
C ILE A 10 2.77 2.14 30.78
N GLY A 11 2.66 1.19 29.86
CA GLY A 11 1.73 1.28 28.74
C GLY A 11 1.93 0.28 27.60
N SER A 12 2.42 -0.93 27.87
CA SER A 12 2.26 -2.06 26.95
C SER A 12 0.77 -2.32 26.75
N VAL A 13 0.24 -2.04 25.56
CA VAL A 13 -0.61 -2.88 24.70
C VAL A 13 -1.25 -1.98 23.65
N ILE A 14 -0.68 -1.95 22.44
CA ILE A 14 -1.42 -1.51 21.26
C ILE A 14 -2.36 -2.65 20.91
N SER A 15 -3.49 -2.71 21.60
CA SER A 15 -4.66 -3.45 21.19
C SER A 15 -5.44 -2.55 20.24
N CYS A 16 -5.26 -2.74 18.93
CA CYS A 16 -6.15 -2.18 17.93
C CYS A 16 -6.87 -3.33 17.24
N SER A 17 -8.15 -3.50 17.53
CA SER A 17 -9.09 -4.18 16.65
C SER A 17 -10.45 -3.54 16.87
N GLU A 18 -10.96 -2.87 15.83
CA GLU A 18 -12.35 -2.90 15.34
C GLU A 18 -12.38 -2.00 14.09
N SER A 19 -12.22 -2.57 12.90
CA SER A 19 -13.24 -3.11 11.99
C SER A 19 -13.91 -2.02 11.14
N SER A 20 -13.50 -1.95 9.86
CA SER A 20 -14.39 -1.51 8.79
C SER A 20 -14.79 -2.77 8.03
N GLU A 21 -16.06 -3.12 8.17
CA GLU A 21 -16.68 -4.26 7.54
C GLU A 21 -16.93 -3.94 6.06
N THR A 22 -16.36 -4.72 5.16
CA THR A 22 -16.98 -5.07 3.88
C THR A 22 -16.34 -6.36 3.42
N SER A 23 -17.10 -7.43 3.59
CA SER A 23 -16.79 -8.77 3.18
C SER A 23 -16.68 -8.85 1.67
N ASP A 24 -15.46 -9.08 1.16
CA ASP A 24 -15.26 -9.85 -0.05
C ASP A 24 -14.01 -10.70 0.15
N VAL A 25 -14.16 -12.00 -0.11
CA VAL A 25 -13.22 -13.07 0.20
C VAL A 25 -11.82 -12.73 -0.32
N THR A 26 -10.85 -12.40 0.54
CA THR A 26 -9.42 -12.34 0.15
C THR A 26 -8.52 -12.74 1.30
N SER A 27 -7.71 -13.74 1.00
CA SER A 27 -6.80 -14.49 1.85
C SER A 27 -5.82 -13.64 2.67
N ASN A 28 -5.62 -14.05 3.93
CA ASN A 28 -4.60 -13.63 4.89
C ASN A 28 -3.28 -13.11 4.27
N THR A 29 -3.11 -11.79 4.16
CA THR A 29 -1.84 -11.07 3.94
C THR A 29 -2.09 -9.65 4.51
N PRO A 30 -1.12 -8.98 5.18
CA PRO A 30 -1.35 -7.72 5.91
C PRO A 30 -2.16 -6.74 5.06
N SER A 31 -3.34 -6.40 5.56
CA SER A 31 -4.39 -5.59 4.93
C SER A 31 -3.86 -4.31 4.28
N SER A 32 -3.40 -4.42 3.06
CA SER A 32 -3.29 -3.32 2.12
C SER A 32 -4.38 -3.59 1.08
N ASN A 33 -5.40 -2.73 1.04
CA ASN A 33 -6.49 -2.78 0.05
C ASN A 33 -5.98 -2.38 -1.34
N CYS A 34 -4.90 -3.02 -1.77
CA CYS A 34 -4.19 -2.71 -2.98
C CYS A 34 -4.93 -3.34 -4.17
N PRO A 35 -5.26 -2.56 -5.20
CA PRO A 35 -5.91 -3.10 -6.38
C PRO A 35 -5.01 -4.13 -7.08
N THR A 36 -5.60 -5.23 -7.57
CA THR A 36 -4.88 -6.30 -8.26
C THR A 36 -4.68 -6.03 -9.76
N LYS A 37 -4.70 -4.76 -10.19
CA LYS A 37 -4.54 -4.36 -11.59
C LYS A 37 -3.16 -4.79 -12.09
N THR A 38 -3.11 -5.34 -13.28
CA THR A 38 -1.90 -5.75 -14.01
C THR A 38 -1.72 -4.92 -15.27
N CYS A 39 -0.58 -5.04 -15.95
CA CYS A 39 -0.37 -4.37 -17.23
C CYS A 39 -1.43 -4.70 -18.29
N SER A 40 -2.05 -5.89 -18.23
CA SER A 40 -3.12 -6.27 -19.16
C SER A 40 -4.43 -5.51 -18.92
N ASP A 41 -4.59 -4.86 -17.77
CA ASP A 41 -5.76 -4.05 -17.43
C ASP A 41 -5.67 -2.61 -17.97
N PHE A 42 -4.54 -2.23 -18.56
CA PHE A 42 -4.30 -0.88 -19.09
C PHE A 42 -4.19 -0.90 -20.61
N SER A 43 -4.76 0.13 -21.23
CA SER A 43 -4.72 0.31 -22.68
C SER A 43 -3.41 0.87 -23.21
N SER A 44 -2.57 1.47 -22.34
CA SER A 44 -1.29 2.07 -22.71
C SER A 44 -0.35 2.18 -21.52
N GLN A 45 0.95 2.31 -21.81
CA GLN A 45 2.01 2.49 -20.82
C GLN A 45 1.75 3.74 -19.95
N SER A 46 1.32 4.84 -20.56
CA SER A 46 1.06 6.10 -19.84
C SER A 46 -0.06 5.97 -18.80
N ALA A 47 -1.12 5.20 -19.10
CA ALA A 47 -2.19 4.94 -18.15
C ALA A 47 -1.71 4.07 -16.97
N ALA A 48 -0.93 3.03 -17.27
CA ALA A 48 -0.33 2.18 -16.24
C ALA A 48 0.66 2.95 -15.36
N GLN A 49 1.50 3.80 -15.96
CA GLN A 49 2.44 4.66 -15.25
C GLN A 49 1.73 5.61 -14.30
N SER A 50 0.60 6.19 -14.73
CA SER A 50 -0.20 7.07 -13.88
C SER A 50 -0.76 6.33 -12.66
N ALA A 51 -1.24 5.10 -12.84
CA ALA A 51 -1.69 4.25 -11.73
C ALA A 51 -0.53 3.91 -10.79
N TYR A 52 0.61 3.45 -11.32
CA TYR A 52 1.81 3.17 -10.53
C TYR A 52 2.25 4.38 -9.68
N ASN A 53 2.31 5.55 -10.31
CA ASN A 53 2.71 6.78 -9.62
C ASN A 53 1.71 7.22 -8.53
N SER A 54 0.43 6.88 -8.68
CA SER A 54 -0.59 7.20 -7.66
C SER A 54 -0.39 6.43 -6.35
N ASN A 55 0.10 5.19 -6.42
CA ASN A 55 0.41 4.37 -5.26
C ASN A 55 1.41 3.26 -5.62
N LYS A 56 2.70 3.56 -5.51
CA LYS A 56 3.77 2.61 -5.86
C LYS A 56 3.78 1.36 -4.99
N THR A 57 3.31 1.45 -3.75
CA THR A 57 3.21 0.30 -2.84
C THR A 57 2.16 -0.69 -3.33
N CYS A 58 1.00 -0.19 -3.75
CA CYS A 58 -0.10 -1.04 -4.21
C CYS A 58 0.06 -1.53 -5.64
N TYR A 59 0.65 -0.71 -6.50
CA TYR A 59 0.83 -1.02 -7.91
C TYR A 59 2.25 -1.45 -8.24
N LYS A 60 3.03 -1.92 -7.26
CA LYS A 60 4.42 -2.36 -7.51
C LYS A 60 4.51 -3.42 -8.61
N ASN A 61 3.45 -4.21 -8.79
CA ASN A 61 3.39 -5.24 -9.82
C ASN A 61 3.29 -4.69 -11.25
N LEU A 62 2.96 -3.40 -11.42
CA LEU A 62 3.00 -2.73 -12.73
C LEU A 62 4.44 -2.43 -13.18
N ASP A 63 5.39 -2.36 -12.26
CA ASP A 63 6.83 -2.10 -12.48
C ASP A 63 7.60 -3.28 -11.84
N SER A 64 7.56 -4.43 -12.52
CA SER A 64 8.02 -5.69 -11.94
C SER A 64 9.54 -5.79 -11.82
N ASP A 65 10.28 -5.10 -12.67
CA ASP A 65 11.74 -5.01 -12.63
C ASP A 65 12.22 -3.84 -11.75
N GLY A 66 11.34 -2.90 -11.41
CA GLY A 66 11.60 -1.83 -10.44
C GLY A 66 12.49 -0.72 -11.01
N ASP A 67 12.47 -0.52 -12.32
CA ASP A 67 13.26 0.51 -12.99
C ASP A 67 12.58 1.91 -12.92
N GLY A 68 11.33 1.95 -12.43
CA GLY A 68 10.51 3.15 -12.30
C GLY A 68 9.54 3.37 -13.45
N THR A 69 9.59 2.52 -14.48
CA THR A 69 8.74 2.54 -15.67
C THR A 69 7.74 1.39 -15.58
N ALA A 70 6.47 1.72 -15.39
CA ALA A 70 5.43 0.70 -15.31
C ALA A 70 5.00 0.24 -16.71
N CYS A 71 4.88 -1.07 -16.89
CA CYS A 71 4.29 -1.71 -18.06
C CYS A 71 4.89 -1.23 -19.39
N GLU A 72 6.21 -1.18 -19.46
CA GLU A 72 7.04 -0.76 -20.60
C GLU A 72 6.81 -1.58 -21.89
N ASN A 73 6.15 -2.74 -21.78
CA ASN A 73 5.73 -3.52 -22.95
C ASN A 73 4.46 -2.97 -23.64
N LEU A 74 3.69 -2.10 -22.98
CA LEU A 74 2.54 -1.43 -23.58
C LEU A 74 3.03 -0.29 -24.49
N LYS A 75 2.41 -0.11 -25.66
CA LYS A 75 2.72 1.00 -26.57
C LYS A 75 1.89 2.24 -26.28
#